data_AF-A0A0A9EM41-F1
#
_entry.id   AF-A0A0A9EM41-F1
#
_cell.length_a   1.000
_cell.length_b   1.000
_cell.length_c   1.000
_cell.angle_alpha   90.00
_cell.angle_beta   90.00
_cell.angle_gamma   90.00
#
_symmetry.space_group_name_H-M   'P 1'
#
loop_
_entity.id
_entity.type
_entity.pdbx_description
1 polymer ?
#
loop_
_entity_poly.entity_id
_entity_poly.type
_entity_poly.pdbx_seq_one_letter_code
_entity_poly.pdbx_strand_id
1 'polypeptide(L)' 'MGEPPWHPPGPEGSLAGASRDSAITRYKEKKKRRKFDKKIRYESRKARADVRKRVKGRFVKAGEAYDYDPLCETRSY' A
#
# COMPACT_ATOMS: atom_id res chain seq x y z
N MET A 1 17.34 5.26 -46.35
CA MET A 1 17.33 4.66 -45.01
C MET A 1 17.21 5.80 -44.01
N GLY A 2 15.99 6.10 -43.55
CA GLY A 2 15.73 7.18 -42.58
C GLY A 2 15.85 6.67 -41.16
N GLU A 3 16.43 7.46 -40.26
CA GLU A 3 16.63 7.06 -38.87
C GLU A 3 15.31 6.88 -38.10
N PRO A 4 15.23 5.94 -37.13
CA PRO A 4 14.04 5.72 -36.33
C PRO A 4 13.67 6.94 -35.47
N PRO A 5 12.38 7.28 -35.32
CA PRO A 5 11.91 8.47 -34.60
C PRO A 5 11.99 8.38 -33.06
N TRP A 6 12.72 7.39 -32.53
CA TRP A 6 12.84 7.12 -31.10
C TRP A 6 14.20 7.57 -30.55
N HIS A 7 14.66 8.75 -30.96
CA HIS A 7 15.72 9.43 -30.23
C HIS A 7 15.17 9.74 -28.82
N PRO A 8 15.79 9.23 -27.74
CA PRO A 8 15.47 9.73 -26.42
C PRO A 8 15.77 11.23 -26.43
N PRO A 9 14.89 12.11 -25.91
CA PRO A 9 15.16 13.53 -25.90
C PRO A 9 16.52 13.74 -25.21
N GLY A 10 17.41 14.47 -25.89
CA GLY A 10 18.73 14.82 -25.40
C GLY A 10 18.67 15.56 -24.05
N PRO A 11 19.81 15.98 -23.47
CA PRO A 11 19.84 16.51 -22.11
C PRO A 11 19.22 17.93 -22.08
N GLU A 12 17.89 17.99 -22.05
CA GLU A 12 17.04 19.11 -21.66
C GLU A 12 17.20 19.31 -20.13
N GLY A 13 18.46 19.47 -19.68
CA GLY A 13 18.88 19.44 -18.28
C GLY A 13 18.57 20.73 -17.51
N SER A 14 18.09 21.78 -18.18
CA SER A 14 17.83 23.08 -17.55
C SER A 14 16.46 23.18 -16.88
N LEU A 15 15.47 22.37 -17.28
CA LEU A 15 14.17 22.26 -16.59
C LEU A 15 14.17 21.16 -15.51
N ALA A 16 15.05 20.16 -15.66
CA ALA A 16 15.17 19.05 -14.73
C ALA A 16 15.72 19.49 -13.35
N GLY A 17 16.59 20.49 -13.30
CA GLY A 17 17.15 21.05 -12.06
C GLY A 17 16.09 21.68 -11.16
N ALA A 18 15.27 22.59 -11.69
CA ALA A 18 14.19 23.24 -10.95
C ALA A 18 13.10 22.24 -10.50
N SER A 19 12.77 21.26 -11.37
CA SER A 19 11.86 20.16 -11.03
C SER A 19 12.44 19.28 -9.91
N ARG A 20 13.74 19.00 -9.94
CA ARG A 20 14.44 18.23 -8.91
C ARG A 20 14.48 18.98 -7.58
N ASP A 21 14.82 20.26 -7.57
CA ASP A 21 14.92 21.05 -6.34
C ASP A 21 13.56 21.22 -5.65
N SER A 22 12.50 21.40 -6.43
CA SER A 22 11.12 21.41 -5.91
C SER A 22 10.72 20.04 -5.34
N ALA A 23 11.09 18.93 -6.01
CA ALA A 23 10.83 17.58 -5.52
C ALA A 23 11.60 17.26 -4.23
N ILE A 24 12.87 17.68 -4.12
CA ILE A 24 13.69 17.52 -2.92
C ILE A 24 13.09 18.33 -1.75
N THR A 25 12.65 19.55 -2.01
CA THR A 25 12.02 20.40 -0.98
C THR A 25 10.73 19.74 -0.47
N ARG A 26 9.84 19.32 -1.38
CA ARG A 26 8.63 18.55 -1.05
C ARG A 26 8.95 17.27 -0.27
N TYR A 27 10.03 16.56 -0.63
CA TYR A 27 10.48 15.38 0.12
C TYR A 27 10.89 15.73 1.55
N LYS A 28 11.71 16.77 1.75
CA LYS A 28 12.17 17.20 3.09
C LYS A 28 10.99 17.61 3.96
N GLU A 29 10.04 18.38 3.42
CA GLU A 29 8.81 18.74 4.12
C GLU A 29 7.94 17.51 4.43
N LYS A 30 7.78 16.59 3.46
CA LYS A 30 7.08 15.31 3.69
C LYS A 30 7.75 14.48 4.77
N LYS A 31 9.08 14.49 4.86
CA LYS A 31 9.86 13.76 5.89
C LYS A 31 9.60 14.35 7.28
N LYS A 32 9.60 15.68 7.42
CA LYS A 32 9.30 16.38 8.69
C LYS A 32 7.88 16.09 9.20
N ARG A 33 6.89 15.95 8.30
CA ARG A 33 5.48 15.71 8.65
C ARG A 33 5.06 14.23 8.73
N ARG A 34 5.99 13.27 8.68
CA ARG A 34 5.64 11.85 8.83
C ARG A 34 5.11 11.61 10.24
N LYS A 35 3.99 10.88 10.33
CA LYS A 35 3.41 10.42 11.60
C LYS A 35 3.65 8.92 11.70
N PHE A 36 4.28 8.47 12.78
CA PHE A 36 4.60 7.06 13.01
C PHE A 36 3.61 6.36 13.94
N ASP A 37 2.78 7.14 14.63
CA ASP A 37 1.75 6.60 15.50
C ASP A 37 0.72 5.80 14.72
N LYS A 38 0.14 4.80 15.39
CA LYS A 38 -0.90 3.97 14.81
C LYS A 38 -2.14 4.82 14.51
N LYS A 39 -2.40 5.08 13.23
CA LYS A 39 -3.57 5.80 12.76
C LYS A 39 -4.64 4.85 12.23
N ILE A 40 -5.82 4.87 12.83
CA ILE A 40 -7.03 4.27 12.25
C ILE A 40 -7.56 5.26 11.21
N ARG A 41 -7.70 4.82 9.94
CA ARG A 41 -8.21 5.67 8.85
C ARG A 41 -9.70 5.46 8.57
N TYR A 42 -10.19 4.26 8.86
CA TYR A 42 -11.56 3.85 8.56
C TYR A 42 -12.18 3.28 9.83
N GLU A 43 -12.85 4.14 10.60
CA GLU A 43 -13.46 3.77 11.87
C GLU A 43 -14.51 2.67 11.72
N SER A 44 -15.35 2.76 10.68
CA SER A 44 -16.37 1.74 10.40
C SER A 44 -15.78 0.33 10.21
N ARG A 45 -14.64 0.22 9.50
CA ARG A 45 -13.94 -1.06 9.31
C ARG A 45 -13.33 -1.58 10.61
N LYS A 46 -12.79 -0.69 11.45
CA LYS A 46 -12.23 -1.03 12.76
C LYS A 46 -13.33 -1.56 13.70
N ALA A 47 -14.45 -0.83 13.83
CA ALA A 47 -15.60 -1.27 14.62
C ALA A 47 -16.10 -2.66 14.20
N ARG A 48 -16.27 -2.89 12.88
CA ARG A 48 -16.68 -4.21 12.37
C ARG A 48 -15.65 -5.31 12.70
N ALA A 49 -14.35 -5.01 12.63
CA ALA A 49 -13.29 -5.96 12.94
C ALA A 49 -13.18 -6.29 14.43
N ASP A 50 -13.54 -5.33 15.30
CA ASP A 50 -13.48 -5.48 16.76
C ASP A 50 -14.62 -6.35 17.31
N VAL A 51 -15.80 -6.31 16.68
CA VAL A 51 -16.95 -7.14 17.05
C VAL A 51 -16.85 -8.57 16.50
N ARG A 52 -16.08 -8.82 15.43
CA ARG A 52 -15.98 -10.16 14.82
C ARG A 52 -15.30 -11.17 15.75
N LYS A 53 -15.90 -12.36 15.88
CA LYS A 53 -15.36 -13.50 16.64
C LYS A 53 -13.97 -13.89 16.14
N ARG A 54 -13.02 -14.02 17.07
CA ARG A 54 -11.66 -14.51 16.82
C ARG A 54 -11.36 -15.73 17.67
N VAL A 55 -10.58 -16.66 17.12
CA VAL A 55 -9.98 -17.78 17.86
C VAL A 55 -8.50 -17.82 17.51
N LYS A 56 -7.63 -17.79 18.53
CA LYS A 56 -6.16 -17.63 18.39
C LYS A 56 -5.75 -16.49 17.43
N GLY A 57 -6.45 -15.36 17.48
CA GLY A 57 -6.18 -14.17 16.66
C GLY A 57 -6.77 -14.17 15.24
N ARG A 58 -7.28 -15.31 14.75
CA ARG A 58 -7.88 -15.46 13.41
C ARG A 58 -9.39 -15.27 13.46
N PHE A 59 -9.96 -14.64 12.43
CA PHE A 59 -11.41 -14.54 12.30
C PHE A 59 -12.03 -15.91 11.98
N VAL A 60 -13.18 -16.20 12.55
CA VAL A 60 -13.98 -17.40 12.24
C VAL A 60 -15.16 -17.03 11.34
N LYS A 61 -15.56 -17.93 10.44
CA LYS A 61 -16.78 -17.78 9.66
C LYS A 61 -17.99 -18.01 10.55
N ALA A 62 -19.05 -17.22 10.37
CA ALA A 62 -20.26 -17.40 11.15
C ALA A 62 -20.89 -18.76 10.83
N GLY A 63 -21.18 -19.56 11.85
CA GLY A 63 -21.80 -20.89 11.71
C GLY A 63 -20.83 -22.05 11.50
N GLU A 64 -19.53 -21.81 11.33
CA GLU A 64 -18.52 -22.88 11.24
C GLU A 64 -17.73 -22.99 12.55
N ALA A 65 -17.43 -24.24 12.93
CA ALA A 65 -16.53 -24.52 14.03
C ALA A 65 -15.11 -24.04 13.66
N TYR A 66 -14.29 -23.78 14.67
CA TYR A 66 -12.90 -23.38 14.43
C TYR A 66 -12.09 -24.61 13.99
N ASP A 67 -12.20 -24.97 12.72
CA ASP A 67 -11.50 -26.11 12.13
C ASP A 67 -10.11 -25.64 11.71
N TYR A 68 -9.23 -25.48 12.70
CA TYR A 68 -7.80 -25.35 12.45
C TYR A 68 -7.23 -26.74 12.13
N ASP A 69 -7.54 -27.23 10.94
CA ASP A 69 -6.87 -28.37 10.36
C ASP A 69 -5.95 -27.88 9.22
N PRO A 70 -4.62 -27.94 9.38
CA PRO A 70 -3.67 -27.56 8.33
C PRO A 70 -3.76 -28.45 7.07
N LEU A 71 -4.50 -29.57 7.13
CA LEU A 71 -4.80 -30.45 6.00
C LEU A 71 -6.19 -30.19 5.39
N CYS A 72 -6.94 -29.21 5.88
CA CYS A 72 -8.22 -28.79 5.30
C CYS A 72 -8.00 -28.13 3.94
N GLU A 73 -7.94 -28.95 2.89
CA GLU A 73 -7.93 -28.57 1.49
C GLU A 73 -9.33 -28.14 1.02
N THR A 74 -10.03 -27.26 1.76
CA THR A 74 -11.25 -26.65 1.23
C THR A 74 -10.90 -25.41 0.39
N ARG A 75 -10.27 -25.67 -0.75
CA ARG A 75 -10.16 -24.69 -1.83
C ARG A 75 -10.36 -25.39 -3.18
N SER A 76 -11.61 -25.76 -3.46
CA SER A 76 -12.04 -25.90 -4.85
C SER A 76 -11.93 -24.52 -5.51
N TYR A 77 -11.16 -24.46 -6.60
CA TYR A 77 -10.98 -23.28 -7.44
C TYR A 77 -12.30 -22.73 -7.99
#